data_AF-A0A958EJA4-F1
#
_entry.id   AF-A0A958EJA4-F1
#
_cell.length_a   1.000
_cell.length_b   1.000
_cell.length_c   1.000
_cell.angle_alpha   90.00
_cell.angle_beta   90.00
_cell.angle_gamma   90.00
#
_symmetry.space_group_name_H-M   'P 1'
#
loop_
_entity.id
_entity.type
_entity.pdbx_description
1 polymer ?
#
loop_
_entity_poly.entity_id
_entity_poly.type
_entity_poly.pdbx_seq_one_letter_code
_entity_poly.pdbx_strand_id
1 'polypeptide(L)'
;MKVSILLIICLLFACNQSHDTIDLNEFNKAKDNWAVVAREIQIDQLLLDLNRNLQAKNVLIRNANLITMTSDQVQENQSVYVENGIIQQLGIIDRNTLADNIEIVDANGRYLMPGLVDSHVHVAEGSHVEKLEFISAGVTTVREMCGFDWMLPLRESIRRNELLAPNFYLASTMMNYASLGVYTTVVKTEEEAREMVRKQTAKGYDYIKVWNVMPVNILKAIADECHKLNIDLVGHVPHEATVKDALDIGMRTQEHFKGFILDRSLTLTDEDFVNEINRHVNKSYWLTPTFALYLQDLKNDTAANFYQETHIANYVAKEILEKWIANSKQPRTRRFTASYVRNLMNTVYRKLEKTDVHYIAGTDFNGENDNMVAGYSLIEELRAFESLGMNRFEVLKTATINAAHALGKATEFGTIEIGKRADLILLDRNPLDDLMSFYDDKAVMLRGNWFDKERLKSIMDKVRNIYQSDLTNDLSKPEKLVESIVNHYRQDDVIRFAKPIALQLVARNLNRIGLKKEAESLMSRLLEFHQSYDSYDVLAQIQLAAGDTINAKKSMEQSIQLYPRGDYSAKKLESLN
;
A
#
# COMPACT_ATOMS: atom_id res chain seq x y z
N MET A 1 -58.12 -4.77 -31.20
CA MET A 1 -58.37 -4.40 -29.79
C MET A 1 -57.90 -5.58 -28.94
N LYS A 2 -56.68 -5.71 -28.41
CA LYS A 2 -55.73 -4.77 -27.78
C LYS A 2 -56.40 -3.82 -26.78
N VAL A 3 -55.82 -3.76 -25.57
CA VAL A 3 -56.29 -3.15 -24.32
C VAL A 3 -57.40 -4.02 -23.69
N SER A 4 -57.22 -4.76 -22.59
CA SER A 4 -57.17 -4.18 -21.23
C SER A 4 -56.69 -5.15 -20.11
N ILE A 5 -55.84 -6.16 -20.36
CA ILE A 5 -55.36 -7.05 -19.27
C ILE A 5 -53.87 -6.89 -18.95
N LEU A 6 -53.05 -6.44 -19.90
CA LEU A 6 -51.63 -6.14 -19.63
C LEU A 6 -51.40 -4.84 -18.83
N LEU A 7 -52.38 -3.91 -18.81
CA LEU A 7 -52.24 -2.65 -18.07
C LEU A 7 -52.47 -2.80 -16.55
N ILE A 8 -53.17 -3.86 -16.11
CA ILE A 8 -53.48 -4.07 -14.69
C ILE A 8 -52.39 -4.89 -14.00
N ILE A 9 -51.65 -5.74 -14.73
CA ILE A 9 -50.50 -6.47 -14.18
C ILE A 9 -49.24 -5.57 -14.10
N CYS A 10 -49.10 -4.58 -14.98
CA CYS A 10 -48.04 -3.56 -14.84
C CYS A 10 -48.32 -2.52 -13.74
N LEU A 11 -49.55 -2.43 -13.22
CA LEU A 11 -49.89 -1.55 -12.09
C LEU A 11 -49.94 -2.26 -10.73
N LEU A 12 -49.81 -3.59 -10.68
CA LEU A 12 -49.82 -4.38 -9.44
C LEU A 12 -48.43 -4.89 -9.02
N PHE A 13 -47.39 -4.68 -9.83
CA PHE A 13 -45.97 -4.73 -9.40
C PHE A 13 -45.38 -3.35 -9.08
N ALA A 14 -46.21 -2.30 -9.06
CA ALA A 14 -45.89 -1.03 -8.41
C ALA A 14 -46.27 -1.12 -6.91
N CYS A 15 -45.77 -2.13 -6.21
CA CYS A 15 -45.91 -2.24 -4.76
C CYS A 15 -44.77 -1.47 -4.08
N ASN A 16 -45.05 -0.21 -3.72
CA ASN A 16 -44.53 0.48 -2.54
C ASN A 16 -43.03 0.31 -2.23
N GLN A 17 -42.15 0.69 -3.15
CA GLN A 17 -40.90 1.31 -2.72
C GLN A 17 -41.14 2.82 -2.73
N SER A 18 -41.13 3.43 -1.55
CA SER A 18 -40.69 4.81 -1.44
C SER A 18 -39.27 4.83 -2.01
N HIS A 19 -39.13 5.08 -3.31
CA HIS A 19 -37.84 5.52 -3.81
C HIS A 19 -37.66 6.86 -3.14
N ASP A 20 -36.85 6.89 -2.08
CA ASP A 20 -36.38 8.12 -1.49
C ASP A 20 -35.85 8.95 -2.67
N THR A 21 -36.55 10.03 -3.01
CA THR A 21 -36.19 10.85 -4.15
C THR A 21 -34.84 11.48 -3.83
N ILE A 22 -33.86 11.35 -4.74
CA ILE A 22 -32.52 11.90 -4.55
C ILE A 22 -32.63 13.40 -4.25
N ASP A 23 -32.09 13.83 -3.11
CA ASP A 23 -31.92 15.25 -2.81
C ASP A 23 -30.83 15.81 -3.74
N LEU A 24 -31.26 16.45 -4.83
CA LEU A 24 -30.38 17.03 -5.84
C LEU A 24 -29.51 18.16 -5.29
N ASN A 25 -29.95 18.88 -4.25
CA ASN A 25 -29.13 19.93 -3.64
C ASN A 25 -27.97 19.32 -2.89
N GLU A 26 -28.23 18.30 -2.08
CA GLU A 26 -27.18 17.57 -1.36
C GLU A 26 -26.27 16.78 -2.30
N PHE A 27 -26.82 16.21 -3.39
CA PHE A 27 -26.03 15.56 -4.43
C PHE A 27 -25.01 16.54 -5.03
N ASN A 28 -25.47 17.73 -5.43
CA ASN A 28 -24.61 18.75 -6.03
C ASN A 28 -23.54 19.27 -5.04
N LYS A 29 -23.84 19.34 -3.74
CA LYS A 29 -22.85 19.70 -2.71
C LYS A 29 -21.77 18.62 -2.51
N ALA A 30 -22.05 17.37 -2.89
CA ALA A 30 -21.14 16.23 -2.78
C ALA A 30 -20.60 15.76 -4.15
N LYS A 31 -20.74 16.58 -5.21
CA LYS A 31 -20.43 16.21 -6.60
C LYS A 31 -19.01 15.69 -6.78
N ASP A 32 -18.03 16.27 -6.09
CA ASP A 32 -16.64 15.83 -6.15
C ASP A 32 -16.43 14.44 -5.54
N ASN A 33 -17.15 14.11 -4.46
CA ASN A 33 -17.11 12.77 -3.87
C ASN A 33 -17.70 11.75 -4.86
N TRP A 34 -18.79 12.08 -5.54
CA TRP A 34 -19.39 11.22 -6.56
C TRP A 34 -18.45 11.00 -7.75
N ALA A 35 -17.71 12.02 -8.16
CA ALA A 35 -16.69 11.90 -9.21
C ALA A 35 -15.55 10.97 -8.81
N VAL A 36 -15.06 11.05 -7.57
CA VAL A 36 -14.06 10.12 -7.02
C VAL A 36 -14.59 8.69 -7.02
N VAL A 37 -15.79 8.46 -6.48
CA VAL A 37 -16.40 7.12 -6.45
C VAL A 37 -16.62 6.57 -7.86
N ALA A 38 -17.08 7.40 -8.81
CA ALA A 38 -17.30 7.00 -10.19
C ALA A 38 -16.02 6.53 -10.91
N ARG A 39 -14.84 7.06 -10.54
CA ARG A 39 -13.56 6.57 -11.03
C ARG A 39 -13.13 5.29 -10.33
N GLU A 40 -13.25 5.23 -9.01
CA GLU A 40 -12.90 4.01 -8.26
C GLU A 40 -13.66 2.79 -8.78
N ILE A 41 -14.97 2.90 -9.06
CA ILE A 41 -15.73 1.76 -9.61
C ILE A 41 -15.23 1.31 -11.00
N GLN A 42 -14.72 2.23 -11.83
CA GLN A 42 -14.13 1.89 -13.13
C GLN A 42 -12.79 1.19 -12.95
N ILE A 43 -11.98 1.62 -11.98
CA ILE A 43 -10.72 0.97 -11.61
C ILE A 43 -10.97 -0.43 -11.03
N ASP A 44 -11.96 -0.56 -10.14
CA ASP A 44 -12.37 -1.86 -9.61
C ASP A 44 -12.81 -2.81 -10.71
N GLN A 45 -13.61 -2.34 -11.66
CA GLN A 45 -14.06 -3.17 -12.78
C GLN A 45 -12.88 -3.62 -13.65
N LEU A 46 -11.94 -2.72 -13.93
CA LEU A 46 -10.70 -3.05 -14.63
C LEU A 46 -9.90 -4.13 -13.89
N LEU A 47 -9.74 -4.00 -12.57
CA LEU A 47 -9.05 -4.99 -11.74
C LEU A 47 -9.76 -6.33 -11.74
N LEU A 48 -11.09 -6.36 -11.62
CA LEU A 48 -11.88 -7.59 -11.66
C LEU A 48 -11.74 -8.31 -12.99
N ASP A 49 -11.77 -7.58 -14.10
CA ASP A 49 -11.59 -8.15 -15.42
C ASP A 49 -10.16 -8.70 -15.61
N LEU A 50 -9.16 -8.04 -15.03
CA LEU A 50 -7.78 -8.55 -15.01
C LEU A 50 -7.67 -9.82 -14.16
N ASN A 51 -8.28 -9.84 -12.98
CA ASN A 51 -8.26 -10.98 -12.04
C ASN A 51 -8.85 -12.25 -12.67
N ARG A 52 -9.99 -12.12 -13.37
CA ARG A 52 -10.63 -13.23 -14.09
C ARG A 52 -9.75 -13.86 -15.17
N ASN A 53 -8.75 -13.13 -15.65
CA ASN A 53 -7.82 -13.53 -16.70
C ASN A 53 -6.40 -13.76 -16.18
N LEU A 54 -6.19 -13.85 -14.86
CA LEU A 54 -4.92 -14.27 -14.30
C LEU A 54 -4.71 -15.76 -14.60
N GLN A 55 -3.60 -16.06 -15.25
CA GLN A 55 -3.22 -17.42 -15.56
C GLN A 55 -1.71 -17.52 -15.37
N ALA A 56 -1.31 -18.10 -14.23
CA ALA A 56 0.08 -18.46 -14.04
C ALA A 56 0.46 -19.51 -15.11
N LYS A 57 1.58 -19.29 -15.77
CA LYS A 57 2.10 -20.17 -16.82
C LYS A 57 3.52 -20.57 -16.51
N ASN A 58 3.93 -21.69 -17.07
CA ASN A 58 5.34 -22.04 -17.14
C ASN A 58 5.97 -21.19 -18.26
N VAL A 59 7.06 -20.51 -17.95
CA VAL A 59 7.69 -19.54 -18.85
C VAL A 59 9.17 -19.84 -19.00
N LEU A 60 9.65 -19.91 -20.24
CA LEU A 60 11.08 -19.88 -20.56
C LEU A 60 11.44 -18.49 -21.09
N ILE A 61 12.19 -17.73 -20.31
CA ILE A 61 12.78 -16.45 -20.73
C ILE A 61 14.17 -16.76 -21.27
N ARG A 62 14.43 -16.51 -22.56
CA ARG A 62 15.72 -16.80 -23.20
C ARG A 62 16.44 -15.52 -23.64
N ASN A 63 17.74 -15.60 -23.87
CA ASN A 63 18.58 -14.51 -24.37
C ASN A 63 18.55 -13.25 -23.47
N ALA A 64 18.52 -13.44 -22.15
CA ALA A 64 18.50 -12.34 -21.18
C ALA A 64 19.89 -12.07 -20.61
N ASN A 65 20.16 -10.80 -20.30
CA ASN A 65 21.29 -10.40 -19.47
C ASN A 65 20.82 -10.39 -18.01
N LEU A 66 21.31 -11.30 -17.17
CA LEU A 66 20.85 -11.44 -15.79
C LEU A 66 21.61 -10.52 -14.86
N ILE A 67 20.85 -9.76 -14.07
CA ILE A 67 21.33 -9.07 -12.88
C ILE A 67 20.72 -9.84 -11.70
N THR A 68 21.45 -10.83 -11.20
CA THR A 68 20.92 -11.79 -10.22
C THR A 68 20.73 -11.20 -8.83
N MET A 69 21.37 -10.05 -8.55
CA MET A 69 21.53 -9.44 -7.23
C MET A 69 22.34 -10.28 -6.22
N THR A 70 23.07 -11.30 -6.69
CA THR A 70 24.07 -12.04 -5.89
C THR A 70 25.48 -11.47 -6.04
N SER A 71 25.73 -10.71 -7.10
CA SER A 71 26.96 -9.97 -7.36
C SER A 71 26.68 -8.78 -8.29
N ASP A 72 27.63 -7.86 -8.42
CA ASP A 72 27.56 -6.71 -9.32
C ASP A 72 27.78 -7.06 -10.81
N GLN A 73 28.01 -8.33 -11.13
CA GLN A 73 28.27 -8.81 -12.48
C GLN A 73 26.98 -9.12 -13.24
N VAL A 74 26.92 -8.65 -14.49
CA VAL A 74 25.86 -9.02 -15.45
C VAL A 74 26.23 -10.33 -16.12
N GLN A 75 25.32 -11.32 -16.08
CA GLN A 75 25.51 -12.59 -16.78
C GLN A 75 24.81 -12.53 -18.13
N GLU A 76 25.58 -12.42 -19.21
CA GLU A 76 25.02 -12.23 -20.55
C GLU A 76 24.49 -13.53 -21.17
N ASN A 77 23.50 -13.41 -22.07
CA ASN A 77 22.99 -14.50 -22.92
C ASN A 77 22.49 -15.73 -22.15
N GLN A 78 21.84 -15.51 -21.02
CA GLN A 78 21.29 -16.58 -20.18
C GLN A 78 19.81 -16.84 -20.48
N SER A 79 19.30 -17.94 -19.94
CA SER A 79 17.88 -18.26 -19.91
C SER A 79 17.43 -18.57 -18.48
N VAL A 80 16.14 -18.34 -18.21
CA VAL A 80 15.46 -18.62 -16.94
C VAL A 80 14.20 -19.42 -17.23
N TYR A 81 14.11 -20.63 -16.70
CA TYR A 81 12.87 -21.40 -16.73
C TYR A 81 12.13 -21.24 -15.42
N VAL A 82 10.86 -20.85 -15.52
CA VAL A 82 9.94 -20.64 -14.41
C VAL A 82 8.79 -21.64 -14.54
N GLU A 83 8.50 -22.34 -13.45
CA GLU A 83 7.38 -23.26 -13.33
C GLU A 83 6.56 -22.92 -12.09
N ASN A 84 5.24 -22.77 -12.25
CA ASN A 84 4.33 -22.40 -11.17
C ASN A 84 4.80 -21.17 -10.37
N GLY A 85 5.40 -20.19 -11.06
CA GLY A 85 5.92 -18.97 -10.45
C GLY A 85 7.22 -19.15 -9.63
N ILE A 86 7.91 -20.29 -9.74
CA ILE A 86 9.20 -20.58 -9.10
C ILE A 86 10.28 -20.77 -10.17
N ILE A 87 11.47 -20.21 -9.93
CA ILE A 87 12.64 -20.38 -10.80
C ILE A 87 13.16 -21.81 -10.65
N GLN A 88 13.16 -22.58 -11.75
CA GLN A 88 13.58 -23.99 -11.74
C GLN A 88 14.97 -24.19 -12.34
N GLN A 89 15.31 -23.45 -13.40
CA GLN A 89 16.59 -23.58 -14.09
C GLN A 89 17.10 -22.20 -14.53
N LEU A 90 18.42 -22.07 -14.56
CA LEU A 90 19.16 -20.90 -15.03
C LEU A 90 20.27 -21.37 -15.98
N GLY A 91 20.68 -20.51 -16.90
CA GLY A 91 21.80 -20.80 -17.79
C GLY A 91 21.38 -21.02 -19.24
N ILE A 92 22.15 -21.82 -19.96
CA ILE A 92 21.78 -22.29 -21.30
C ILE A 92 20.81 -23.45 -21.13
N ILE A 93 19.56 -23.27 -21.56
CA ILE A 93 18.49 -24.24 -21.39
C ILE A 93 18.06 -24.74 -22.78
N ASP A 94 18.14 -26.05 -23.00
CA ASP A 94 17.58 -26.68 -24.20
C ASP A 94 16.05 -26.77 -24.04
N ARG A 95 15.31 -26.07 -24.91
CA ARG A 95 13.84 -26.10 -24.90
C ARG A 95 13.29 -27.53 -25.02
N ASN A 96 13.99 -28.46 -25.67
CA ASN A 96 13.52 -29.83 -25.86
C ASN A 96 13.52 -30.66 -24.56
N THR A 97 14.19 -30.19 -23.50
CA THR A 97 14.18 -30.85 -22.19
C THR A 97 13.04 -30.38 -21.30
N LEU A 98 12.22 -29.43 -21.76
CA LEU A 98 11.10 -28.87 -21.02
C LEU A 98 9.76 -29.40 -21.56
N ALA A 99 8.71 -29.31 -20.73
CA ALA A 99 7.36 -29.67 -21.14
C ALA A 99 6.87 -28.88 -22.37
N ASP A 100 5.89 -29.43 -23.10
CA ASP A 100 5.44 -28.83 -24.36
C ASP A 100 4.64 -27.53 -24.19
N ASN A 101 3.86 -27.42 -23.11
CA ASN A 101 2.98 -26.27 -22.86
C ASN A 101 3.67 -25.19 -22.01
N ILE A 102 4.71 -24.56 -22.56
CA ILE A 102 5.41 -23.43 -21.95
C ILE A 102 5.34 -22.18 -22.83
N GLU A 103 5.20 -21.02 -22.21
CA GLU A 103 5.33 -19.73 -22.88
C GLU A 103 6.82 -19.41 -23.09
N ILE A 104 7.21 -19.06 -24.32
CA ILE A 104 8.59 -18.70 -24.63
C ILE A 104 8.67 -17.19 -24.79
N VAL A 105 9.50 -16.55 -23.98
CA VAL A 105 9.76 -15.12 -24.01
C VAL A 105 11.19 -14.89 -24.49
N ASP A 106 11.36 -14.16 -25.59
CA ASP A 106 12.68 -13.72 -26.03
C ASP A 106 13.03 -12.38 -25.38
N ALA A 107 14.04 -12.38 -24.52
CA ALA A 107 14.55 -11.16 -23.92
C ALA A 107 15.37 -10.34 -24.92
N ASN A 108 15.83 -10.87 -26.05
CA ASN A 108 16.58 -10.12 -27.08
C ASN A 108 17.74 -9.27 -26.50
N GLY A 109 18.49 -9.81 -25.55
CA GLY A 109 19.61 -9.11 -24.89
C GLY A 109 19.20 -8.04 -23.87
N ARG A 110 17.93 -7.99 -23.48
CA ARG A 110 17.43 -7.11 -22.41
C ARG A 110 17.82 -7.62 -21.03
N TYR A 111 17.70 -6.75 -20.03
CA TYR A 111 18.19 -6.99 -18.67
C TYR A 111 17.08 -7.53 -17.78
N LEU A 112 17.27 -8.75 -17.26
CA LEU A 112 16.34 -9.41 -16.35
C LEU A 112 16.88 -9.33 -14.92
N MET A 113 16.07 -8.83 -13.99
CA MET A 113 16.45 -8.72 -12.57
C MET A 113 15.27 -9.08 -11.66
N PRO A 114 15.50 -9.32 -10.34
CA PRO A 114 14.42 -9.48 -9.38
C PRO A 114 13.49 -8.27 -9.37
N GLY A 115 12.20 -8.51 -9.13
CA GLY A 115 11.25 -7.45 -8.89
C GLY A 115 11.60 -6.61 -7.67
N LEU A 116 11.24 -5.33 -7.72
CA LEU A 116 11.53 -4.39 -6.63
C LEU A 116 10.60 -4.60 -5.43
N VAL A 117 11.09 -4.18 -4.27
CA VAL A 117 10.42 -4.25 -2.98
C VAL A 117 10.31 -2.84 -2.40
N ASP A 118 9.08 -2.37 -2.17
CA ASP A 118 8.86 -1.16 -1.36
C ASP A 118 8.64 -1.57 0.10
N SER A 119 9.64 -1.34 0.94
CA SER A 119 9.63 -1.83 2.32
C SER A 119 8.82 -0.95 3.27
N HIS A 120 8.19 0.13 2.82
CA HIS A 120 7.33 0.94 3.68
C HIS A 120 6.29 1.69 2.85
N VAL A 121 5.05 1.20 2.88
CA VAL A 121 3.88 1.85 2.27
C VAL A 121 2.68 1.85 3.22
N HIS A 122 1.68 2.65 2.85
CA HIS A 122 0.37 2.79 3.46
C HIS A 122 -0.72 2.81 2.36
N VAL A 123 -1.27 1.65 2.05
CA VAL A 123 -2.29 1.41 1.02
C VAL A 123 -3.72 1.44 1.54
N ALA A 124 -3.91 1.66 2.85
CA ALA A 124 -5.25 1.73 3.46
C ALA A 124 -6.11 2.88 2.92
N GLU A 125 -5.48 4.01 2.59
CA GLU A 125 -6.16 5.27 2.22
C GLU A 125 -6.06 5.63 0.73
N GLY A 126 -5.24 4.93 -0.04
CA GLY A 126 -5.06 5.22 -1.47
C GLY A 126 -6.24 4.77 -2.35
N SER A 127 -6.13 4.99 -3.65
CA SER A 127 -7.04 4.41 -4.65
C SER A 127 -6.72 2.92 -4.87
N HIS A 128 -7.64 2.14 -5.46
CA HIS A 128 -7.33 0.79 -5.91
C HIS A 128 -6.29 0.73 -7.04
N VAL A 129 -6.06 1.85 -7.74
CA VAL A 129 -5.11 1.96 -8.86
C VAL A 129 -3.68 1.64 -8.45
N GLU A 130 -3.31 1.94 -7.21
CA GLU A 130 -1.93 1.84 -6.69
C GLU A 130 -1.35 0.43 -6.92
N LYS A 131 -2.21 -0.61 -6.90
CA LYS A 131 -1.84 -2.00 -7.17
C LYS A 131 -1.25 -2.16 -8.57
N LEU A 132 -1.85 -1.52 -9.58
CA LEU A 132 -1.39 -1.52 -10.96
C LEU A 132 -0.17 -0.63 -11.14
N GLU A 133 -0.12 0.50 -10.45
CA GLU A 133 1.02 1.43 -10.48
C GLU A 133 2.29 0.78 -9.95
N PHE A 134 2.24 0.14 -8.77
CA PHE A 134 3.35 -0.64 -8.21
C PHE A 134 3.87 -1.66 -9.23
N ILE A 135 2.97 -2.46 -9.82
CA ILE A 135 3.35 -3.47 -10.81
C ILE A 135 3.98 -2.82 -12.04
N SER A 136 3.40 -1.74 -12.57
CA SER A 136 3.94 -1.01 -13.74
C SER A 136 5.34 -0.43 -13.47
N ALA A 137 5.60 0.02 -12.24
CA ALA A 137 6.90 0.50 -11.81
C ALA A 137 7.92 -0.64 -11.63
N GLY A 138 7.48 -1.90 -11.60
CA GLY A 138 8.32 -3.07 -11.35
C GLY A 138 8.39 -3.47 -9.88
N VAL A 139 7.55 -2.89 -9.02
CA VAL A 139 7.39 -3.25 -7.62
C VAL A 139 6.47 -4.45 -7.51
N THR A 140 7.05 -5.57 -7.10
CA THR A 140 6.37 -6.88 -7.01
C THR A 140 6.04 -7.27 -5.59
N THR A 141 6.63 -6.58 -4.61
CA THR A 141 6.41 -6.82 -3.17
C THR A 141 6.33 -5.49 -2.45
N VAL A 142 5.42 -5.39 -1.48
CA VAL A 142 5.32 -4.23 -0.59
C VAL A 142 5.17 -4.68 0.87
N ARG A 143 5.69 -3.87 1.80
CA ARG A 143 5.38 -3.99 3.23
C ARG A 143 4.44 -2.86 3.65
N GLU A 144 3.20 -3.22 3.97
CA GLU A 144 2.22 -2.30 4.58
C GLU A 144 2.59 -2.10 6.04
N MET A 145 2.86 -0.85 6.39
CA MET A 145 3.36 -0.47 7.71
C MET A 145 2.24 0.02 8.63
N CYS A 146 0.98 -0.16 8.31
CA CYS A 146 -0.18 0.04 9.19
C CYS A 146 -1.29 -0.92 8.79
N GLY A 147 -1.19 -2.17 9.24
CA GLY A 147 -2.18 -3.19 8.91
C GLY A 147 -3.51 -2.99 9.63
N PHE A 148 -4.58 -3.43 8.97
CA PHE A 148 -5.93 -3.51 9.51
C PHE A 148 -6.47 -4.93 9.29
N ASP A 149 -7.39 -5.39 10.14
CA ASP A 149 -7.87 -6.78 10.11
C ASP A 149 -8.42 -7.17 8.72
N TRP A 150 -9.08 -6.23 8.04
CA TRP A 150 -9.62 -6.44 6.70
C TRP A 150 -8.56 -6.69 5.62
N MET A 151 -7.31 -6.29 5.86
CA MET A 151 -6.21 -6.53 4.91
C MET A 151 -5.69 -7.97 4.96
N LEU A 152 -5.97 -8.72 6.03
CA LEU A 152 -5.55 -10.12 6.16
C LEU A 152 -6.19 -11.01 5.08
N PRO A 153 -7.52 -11.06 4.90
CA PRO A 153 -8.12 -11.83 3.81
C PRO A 153 -7.71 -11.32 2.42
N LEU A 154 -7.49 -10.01 2.26
CA LEU A 154 -6.95 -9.42 1.03
C LEU A 154 -5.58 -10.01 0.68
N ARG A 155 -4.65 -10.00 1.64
CA ARG A 155 -3.31 -10.60 1.51
C ARG A 155 -3.42 -12.08 1.13
N GLU A 156 -4.31 -12.84 1.75
CA GLU A 156 -4.49 -14.24 1.41
C GLU A 156 -5.03 -14.46 -0.01
N SER A 157 -5.92 -13.58 -0.50
CA SER A 157 -6.34 -13.60 -1.91
C SER A 157 -5.22 -13.24 -2.88
N ILE A 158 -4.34 -12.30 -2.52
CA ILE A 158 -3.12 -12.00 -3.29
C ILE A 158 -2.20 -13.23 -3.35
N ARG A 159 -1.96 -13.88 -2.20
CA ARG A 159 -1.13 -15.09 -2.10
C ARG A 159 -1.68 -16.25 -2.94
N ARG A 160 -3.02 -16.40 -3.01
CA ARG A 160 -3.70 -17.39 -3.87
C ARG A 160 -3.80 -16.98 -5.34
N ASN A 161 -3.21 -15.85 -5.73
CA ASN A 161 -3.28 -15.31 -7.10
C ASN A 161 -4.71 -15.01 -7.58
N GLU A 162 -5.64 -14.72 -6.66
CA GLU A 162 -7.04 -14.32 -6.95
C GLU A 162 -7.16 -12.81 -7.20
N LEU A 163 -6.20 -12.03 -6.70
CA LEU A 163 -6.15 -10.58 -6.82
C LEU A 163 -4.81 -10.13 -7.38
N LEU A 164 -4.86 -9.34 -8.47
CA LEU A 164 -3.73 -8.67 -9.06
C LEU A 164 -3.28 -7.49 -8.18
N ALA A 165 -2.24 -7.74 -7.40
CA ALA A 165 -1.51 -6.75 -6.61
C ALA A 165 -0.09 -7.26 -6.35
N PRO A 166 0.87 -6.39 -5.96
CA PRO A 166 2.14 -6.83 -5.38
C PRO A 166 1.93 -7.80 -4.22
N ASN A 167 2.92 -8.62 -3.89
CA ASN A 167 2.90 -9.44 -2.70
C ASN A 167 2.89 -8.54 -1.45
N PHE A 168 1.99 -8.81 -0.50
CA PHE A 168 1.84 -8.01 0.70
C PHE A 168 2.46 -8.73 1.90
N TYR A 169 3.31 -8.01 2.62
CA TYR A 169 3.64 -8.32 4.01
C TYR A 169 3.05 -7.23 4.91
N LEU A 170 2.34 -7.62 5.96
CA LEU A 170 1.54 -6.73 6.78
C LEU A 170 2.15 -6.59 8.16
N ALA A 171 2.62 -5.39 8.49
CA ALA A 171 2.80 -5.02 9.88
C ALA A 171 1.43 -4.86 10.55
N SER A 172 1.37 -5.07 11.86
CA SER A 172 0.13 -4.94 12.62
C SER A 172 -0.41 -3.50 12.65
N THR A 173 -1.65 -3.35 13.11
CA THR A 173 -2.16 -2.02 13.50
C THR A 173 -1.22 -1.44 14.55
N MET A 174 -0.80 -0.19 14.34
CA MET A 174 0.30 0.39 15.10
C MET A 174 -0.02 0.46 16.58
N MET A 175 0.85 -0.04 17.44
CA MET A 175 0.70 0.16 18.88
C MET A 175 1.26 1.52 19.29
N ASN A 176 0.48 2.24 20.09
CA ASN A 176 0.85 3.56 20.60
C ASN A 176 0.25 3.78 21.99
N TYR A 177 0.86 4.63 22.80
CA TYR A 177 0.31 5.02 24.09
C TYR A 177 -0.81 6.06 23.95
N ALA A 178 -0.80 6.86 22.89
CA ALA A 178 -1.85 7.83 22.57
C ALA A 178 -2.68 7.39 21.35
N SER A 179 -3.98 7.71 21.35
CA SER A 179 -4.85 7.39 20.21
C SER A 179 -4.58 8.32 19.03
N LEU A 180 -4.54 7.75 17.83
CA LEU A 180 -4.65 8.43 16.54
C LEU A 180 -5.90 7.96 15.79
N GLY A 181 -6.97 7.61 16.51
CA GLY A 181 -8.16 7.00 15.91
C GLY A 181 -7.87 5.59 15.40
N VAL A 182 -8.34 5.27 14.18
CA VAL A 182 -8.31 3.91 13.61
C VAL A 182 -6.89 3.37 13.42
N TYR A 183 -5.90 4.24 13.25
CA TYR A 183 -4.53 3.86 12.90
C TYR A 183 -3.75 3.23 14.06
N THR A 184 -4.22 3.40 15.30
CA THR A 184 -3.47 2.94 16.47
C THR A 184 -4.31 2.09 17.40
N THR A 185 -3.73 0.99 17.84
CA THR A 185 -4.19 0.30 19.04
C THR A 185 -3.54 0.92 20.27
N VAL A 186 -4.36 1.38 21.22
CA VAL A 186 -3.84 2.05 22.42
C VAL A 186 -3.49 1.04 23.50
N VAL A 187 -2.25 1.08 23.98
CA VAL A 187 -1.76 0.27 25.11
C VAL A 187 -1.21 1.20 26.19
N LYS A 188 -1.61 0.99 27.46
CA LYS A 188 -1.27 1.85 28.60
C LYS A 188 -0.45 1.16 29.68
N THR A 189 -0.41 -0.17 29.67
CA THR A 189 0.39 -0.96 30.62
C THR A 189 1.22 -2.00 29.88
N GLU A 190 2.24 -2.54 30.56
CA GLU A 190 3.06 -3.62 30.02
C GLU A 190 2.23 -4.87 29.69
N GLU A 191 1.27 -5.23 30.55
CA GLU A 191 0.44 -6.42 30.32
C GLU A 191 -0.55 -6.21 29.17
N GLU A 192 -1.18 -5.04 29.06
CA GLU A 192 -2.02 -4.69 27.89
C GLU A 192 -1.21 -4.80 26.59
N ALA A 193 0.05 -4.36 26.62
CA ALA A 193 0.92 -4.43 25.46
C ALA A 193 1.31 -5.87 25.10
N ARG A 194 1.65 -6.71 26.09
CA ARG A 194 1.91 -8.15 25.87
C ARG A 194 0.67 -8.86 25.34
N GLU A 195 -0.50 -8.59 25.89
CA GLU A 195 -1.76 -9.14 25.40
C GLU A 195 -2.04 -8.71 23.96
N MET A 196 -1.76 -7.45 23.62
CA MET A 196 -1.95 -6.96 22.27
C MET A 196 -0.99 -7.59 21.26
N VAL A 197 0.28 -7.80 21.63
CA VAL A 197 1.24 -8.56 20.82
C VAL A 197 0.71 -9.97 20.55
N ARG A 198 0.24 -10.68 21.58
CA ARG A 198 -0.37 -12.02 21.41
C ARG A 198 -1.58 -11.98 20.48
N LYS A 199 -2.48 -11.01 20.64
CA LYS A 199 -3.68 -10.85 19.80
C LYS A 199 -3.32 -10.58 18.33
N GLN A 200 -2.44 -9.61 18.06
CA GLN A 200 -2.05 -9.26 16.70
C GLN A 200 -1.26 -10.41 16.04
N THR A 201 -0.38 -11.08 16.78
CA THR A 201 0.32 -12.27 16.27
C THR A 201 -0.66 -13.40 15.93
N ALA A 202 -1.62 -13.69 16.80
CA ALA A 202 -2.63 -14.73 16.58
C ALA A 202 -3.55 -14.44 15.38
N LYS A 203 -3.75 -13.17 15.02
CA LYS A 203 -4.47 -12.77 13.79
C LYS A 203 -3.68 -13.07 12.51
N GLY A 204 -2.37 -13.25 12.60
CA GLY A 204 -1.51 -13.60 11.47
C GLY A 204 -0.86 -12.40 10.75
N TYR A 205 -0.65 -11.28 11.45
CA TYR A 205 0.24 -10.22 10.96
C TYR A 205 1.68 -10.74 10.84
N ASP A 206 2.43 -10.24 9.86
CA ASP A 206 3.81 -10.65 9.62
C ASP A 206 4.79 -9.96 10.59
N TYR A 207 4.44 -8.76 11.09
CA TYR A 207 5.26 -7.98 12.03
C TYR A 207 4.41 -7.27 13.08
N ILE A 208 5.02 -6.94 14.22
CA ILE A 208 4.45 -6.04 15.22
C ILE A 208 5.02 -4.63 15.02
N LYS A 209 4.16 -3.62 14.84
CA LYS A 209 4.61 -2.23 14.68
C LYS A 209 4.30 -1.35 15.89
N VAL A 210 5.30 -0.55 16.30
CA VAL A 210 5.15 0.54 17.29
C VAL A 210 5.27 1.92 16.66
N TRP A 211 4.65 2.92 17.30
CA TRP A 211 4.64 4.31 16.85
C TRP A 211 5.35 5.27 17.82
N ASN A 212 5.28 6.57 17.52
CA ASN A 212 6.04 7.64 18.12
C ASN A 212 5.93 7.79 19.65
N VAL A 213 4.78 7.46 20.25
CA VAL A 213 4.49 7.78 21.65
C VAL A 213 4.36 6.48 22.41
N MET A 214 5.46 6.00 22.97
CA MET A 214 5.50 4.75 23.73
C MET A 214 6.54 4.86 24.86
N PRO A 215 6.15 4.70 26.14
CA PRO A 215 7.09 4.60 27.25
C PRO A 215 8.06 3.42 27.08
N VAL A 216 9.31 3.62 27.46
CA VAL A 216 10.39 2.62 27.27
C VAL A 216 10.07 1.28 27.95
N ASN A 217 9.44 1.28 29.12
CA ASN A 217 9.07 0.05 29.82
C ASN A 217 8.00 -0.76 29.06
N ILE A 218 7.03 -0.08 28.44
CA ILE A 218 6.02 -0.71 27.58
C ILE A 218 6.66 -1.21 26.29
N LEU A 219 7.57 -0.43 25.67
CA LEU A 219 8.32 -0.86 24.50
C LEU A 219 9.13 -2.14 24.75
N LYS A 220 9.81 -2.23 25.91
CA LYS A 220 10.52 -3.44 26.33
C LYS A 220 9.58 -4.63 26.53
N ALA A 221 8.42 -4.41 27.15
CA ALA A 221 7.42 -5.46 27.32
C ALA A 221 6.89 -5.99 25.97
N ILE A 222 6.71 -5.12 24.97
CA ILE A 222 6.36 -5.50 23.60
C ILE A 222 7.47 -6.37 23.00
N ALA A 223 8.72 -5.89 23.02
CA ALA A 223 9.86 -6.61 22.45
C ALA A 223 10.08 -7.99 23.08
N ASP A 224 10.02 -8.08 24.42
CA ASP A 224 10.10 -9.35 25.15
C ASP A 224 9.04 -10.35 24.68
N GLU A 225 7.80 -9.89 24.46
CA GLU A 225 6.71 -10.75 24.02
C GLU A 225 6.86 -11.15 22.55
N CYS A 226 7.31 -10.23 21.70
CA CYS A 226 7.70 -10.52 20.31
C CYS A 226 8.74 -11.63 20.24
N HIS A 227 9.79 -11.57 21.08
CA HIS A 227 10.82 -12.61 21.17
C HIS A 227 10.25 -13.98 21.58
N LYS A 228 9.34 -14.03 22.57
CA LYS A 228 8.69 -15.29 22.99
C LYS A 228 7.85 -15.91 21.88
N LEU A 229 7.22 -15.10 21.05
CA LEU A 229 6.36 -15.54 19.94
C LEU A 229 7.11 -15.72 18.62
N ASN A 230 8.41 -15.39 18.57
CA ASN A 230 9.22 -15.40 17.35
C ASN A 230 8.58 -14.56 16.22
N ILE A 231 8.10 -13.36 16.57
CA ILE A 231 7.63 -12.34 15.62
C ILE A 231 8.51 -11.11 15.74
N ASP A 232 8.78 -10.44 14.63
CA ASP A 232 9.69 -9.31 14.60
C ASP A 232 8.99 -8.00 14.99
N LEU A 233 9.70 -7.19 15.79
CA LEU A 233 9.30 -5.83 16.15
C LEU A 233 9.87 -4.84 15.12
N VAL A 234 9.02 -3.98 14.56
CA VAL A 234 9.37 -2.95 13.57
C VAL A 234 8.75 -1.60 13.95
N GLY A 235 9.13 -0.53 13.26
CA GLY A 235 8.44 0.75 13.37
C GLY A 235 9.33 1.90 13.80
N HIS A 236 8.72 2.84 14.52
CA HIS A 236 9.43 4.03 14.95
C HIS A 236 10.21 3.72 16.21
N VAL A 237 11.39 4.35 16.36
CA VAL A 237 11.97 4.57 17.69
C VAL A 237 11.10 5.63 18.39
N PRO A 238 10.42 5.27 19.49
CA PRO A 238 9.53 6.21 20.18
C PRO A 238 10.29 7.41 20.76
N HIS A 239 9.60 8.52 21.01
CA HIS A 239 10.21 9.76 21.48
C HIS A 239 10.96 9.66 22.82
N GLU A 240 10.57 8.73 23.69
CA GLU A 240 11.24 8.48 24.97
C GLU A 240 12.41 7.48 24.85
N ALA A 241 12.57 6.83 23.69
CA ALA A 241 13.61 5.83 23.44
C ALA A 241 14.72 6.38 22.55
N THR A 242 15.88 5.72 22.61
CA THR A 242 17.05 5.99 21.77
C THR A 242 17.23 4.92 20.69
N VAL A 243 18.07 5.18 19.69
CA VAL A 243 18.47 4.15 18.71
C VAL A 243 19.15 2.99 19.43
N LYS A 244 19.95 3.28 20.46
CA LYS A 244 20.54 2.26 21.34
C LYS A 244 19.47 1.38 22.00
N ASP A 245 18.40 1.97 22.54
CA ASP A 245 17.30 1.19 23.14
C ASP A 245 16.65 0.27 22.09
N ALA A 246 16.45 0.75 20.87
CA ALA A 246 15.89 -0.05 19.78
C ALA A 246 16.80 -1.24 19.38
N LEU A 247 18.12 -1.02 19.36
CA LEU A 247 19.10 -2.10 19.13
C LEU A 247 19.10 -3.12 20.28
N ASP A 248 19.12 -2.65 21.52
CA ASP A 248 19.15 -3.50 22.73
C ASP A 248 17.94 -4.43 22.84
N ILE A 249 16.75 -3.95 22.44
CA ILE A 249 15.52 -4.74 22.45
C ILE A 249 15.38 -5.64 21.21
N GLY A 250 16.34 -5.63 20.29
CA GLY A 250 16.29 -6.45 19.08
C GLY A 250 15.24 -6.02 18.06
N MET A 251 14.94 -4.71 17.95
CA MET A 251 14.08 -4.19 16.88
C MET A 251 14.68 -4.57 15.52
N ARG A 252 13.87 -5.09 14.60
CA ARG A 252 14.32 -5.56 13.29
C ARG A 252 14.51 -4.42 12.30
N THR A 253 13.51 -3.55 12.18
CA THR A 253 13.62 -2.36 11.32
C THR A 253 13.22 -1.10 12.05
N GLN A 254 14.01 -0.05 11.86
CA GLN A 254 13.64 1.31 12.21
C GLN A 254 13.18 2.05 10.97
N GLU A 255 12.08 2.79 11.11
CA GLU A 255 11.57 3.64 10.04
C GLU A 255 11.93 5.11 10.24
N HIS A 256 12.27 5.76 9.13
CA HIS A 256 12.66 7.16 9.02
C HIS A 256 13.87 7.51 9.90
N PHE A 257 14.14 8.82 10.06
CA PHE A 257 15.22 9.32 10.92
C PHE A 257 14.80 9.60 12.38
N LYS A 258 13.67 9.07 12.85
CA LYS A 258 13.07 9.49 14.13
C LYS A 258 14.00 9.30 15.32
N GLY A 259 14.63 8.13 15.47
CA GLY A 259 15.56 7.88 16.57
C GLY A 259 16.77 8.82 16.52
N PHE A 260 17.38 8.95 15.34
CA PHE A 260 18.60 9.75 15.13
C PHE A 260 18.41 11.26 15.32
N ILE A 261 17.23 11.81 14.97
CA ILE A 261 16.93 13.23 15.20
C ILE A 261 16.80 13.53 16.70
N LEU A 262 16.28 12.57 17.49
CA LEU A 262 15.87 12.82 18.87
C LEU A 262 16.95 12.43 19.90
N ASP A 263 17.70 11.36 19.69
CA ASP A 263 18.63 10.84 20.71
C ASP A 263 20.02 11.51 20.71
N ARG A 264 20.23 12.52 19.85
CA ARG A 264 21.50 13.24 19.67
C ARG A 264 22.69 12.37 19.25
N SER A 265 22.53 11.09 18.93
CA SER A 265 23.62 10.21 18.43
C SER A 265 24.32 10.80 17.21
N LEU A 266 23.60 11.54 16.36
CA LEU A 266 24.20 12.25 15.22
C LEU A 266 25.18 13.37 15.62
N THR A 267 25.18 13.81 16.87
CA THR A 267 26.15 14.79 17.40
C THR A 267 27.45 14.17 17.89
N LEU A 268 27.49 12.84 18.04
CA LEU A 268 28.70 12.11 18.40
C LEU A 268 29.76 12.23 17.31
N THR A 269 31.02 12.02 17.69
CA THR A 269 32.09 11.80 16.69
C THR A 269 31.77 10.54 15.86
N ASP A 270 32.36 10.42 14.68
CA ASP A 270 32.14 9.22 13.86
C ASP A 270 32.60 7.94 14.57
N GLU A 271 33.72 8.01 15.29
CA GLU A 271 34.24 6.89 16.07
C GLU A 271 33.29 6.47 17.20
N ASP A 272 32.82 7.43 17.99
CA ASP A 272 31.90 7.15 19.10
C ASP A 272 30.56 6.59 18.60
N PHE A 273 30.03 7.16 17.51
CA PHE A 273 28.80 6.69 16.88
C PHE A 273 28.95 5.24 16.39
N VAL A 274 30.02 4.93 15.66
CA VAL A 274 30.28 3.58 15.15
C VAL A 274 30.45 2.60 16.31
N ASN A 275 31.23 2.98 17.33
CA ASN A 275 31.44 2.15 18.51
C ASN A 275 30.13 1.90 19.27
N GLU A 276 29.25 2.89 19.38
CA GLU A 276 27.93 2.72 20.01
C GLU A 276 27.05 1.79 19.19
N ILE A 277 26.86 2.06 17.90
CA ILE A 277 25.99 1.24 17.05
C ILE A 277 26.52 -0.20 16.97
N ASN A 278 27.79 -0.42 16.63
CA ASN A 278 28.32 -1.77 16.42
C ASN A 278 28.43 -2.60 17.71
N ARG A 279 28.43 -1.99 18.90
CA ARG A 279 28.35 -2.72 20.18
C ARG A 279 26.98 -3.35 20.40
N HIS A 280 25.94 -2.75 19.86
CA HIS A 280 24.54 -3.12 20.10
C HIS A 280 23.86 -3.75 18.88
N VAL A 281 24.41 -3.54 17.69
CA VAL A 281 23.87 -4.09 16.45
C VAL A 281 23.98 -5.61 16.48
N ASN A 282 22.84 -6.28 16.37
CA ASN A 282 22.82 -7.64 15.87
C ASN A 282 22.76 -7.56 14.33
N LYS A 283 23.17 -8.62 13.63
CA LYS A 283 23.17 -8.67 12.14
C LYS A 283 21.77 -8.56 11.51
N SER A 284 20.75 -8.19 12.26
CA SER A 284 19.34 -8.21 11.86
C SER A 284 18.63 -6.86 11.98
N TYR A 285 19.35 -5.78 12.32
CA TYR A 285 18.81 -4.42 12.35
C TYR A 285 18.97 -3.70 11.00
N TRP A 286 17.87 -3.13 10.49
CA TRP A 286 17.82 -2.41 9.22
C TRP A 286 17.19 -1.02 9.36
N LEU A 287 17.64 -0.07 8.55
CA LEU A 287 17.06 1.27 8.48
C LEU A 287 16.27 1.45 7.18
N THR A 288 15.00 1.82 7.28
CA THR A 288 14.20 2.33 6.16
C THR A 288 14.15 3.86 6.24
N PRO A 289 14.96 4.60 5.48
CA PRO A 289 15.06 6.05 5.66
C PRO A 289 13.85 6.83 5.13
N THR A 290 13.13 6.27 4.15
CA THR A 290 12.00 6.90 3.45
C THR A 290 12.34 8.30 2.95
N PHE A 291 13.45 8.43 2.24
CA PHE A 291 13.88 9.68 1.62
C PHE A 291 12.79 10.32 0.76
N ALA A 292 11.96 9.54 0.07
CA ALA A 292 10.86 10.01 -0.76
C ALA A 292 9.94 10.98 -0.01
N LEU A 293 9.63 10.71 1.26
CA LEU A 293 8.87 11.62 2.15
C LEU A 293 9.56 12.98 2.28
N TYR A 294 10.87 12.97 2.51
CA TYR A 294 11.67 14.18 2.69
C TYR A 294 11.94 14.92 1.38
N LEU A 295 12.01 14.21 0.25
CA LEU A 295 12.14 14.82 -1.08
C LEU A 295 10.95 15.73 -1.39
N GLN A 296 9.78 15.47 -0.83
CA GLN A 296 8.60 16.34 -1.00
C GLN A 296 8.84 17.75 -0.43
N ASP A 297 9.61 17.88 0.65
CA ASP A 297 10.00 19.18 1.20
C ASP A 297 11.05 19.91 0.33
N LEU A 298 11.77 19.17 -0.55
CA LEU A 298 12.76 19.72 -1.48
C LEU A 298 12.16 20.20 -2.81
N LYS A 299 10.97 19.73 -3.16
CA LYS A 299 10.38 19.78 -4.51
C LYS A 299 9.80 21.16 -4.96
N ASN A 300 9.88 22.21 -4.13
CA ASN A 300 9.14 23.47 -4.33
C ASN A 300 9.48 24.32 -5.58
N ASP A 301 10.62 24.17 -6.27
CA ASP A 301 10.97 25.05 -7.40
C ASP A 301 10.93 24.36 -8.78
N THR A 302 11.00 23.03 -8.85
CA THR A 302 11.11 22.26 -10.12
C THR A 302 10.17 21.06 -10.23
N ALA A 303 9.46 20.67 -9.16
CA ALA A 303 8.67 19.45 -9.19
C ALA A 303 7.38 19.57 -10.02
N ALA A 304 6.78 20.75 -10.09
CA ALA A 304 5.66 20.98 -11.01
C ALA A 304 6.06 20.63 -12.45
N ASN A 305 7.30 20.97 -12.85
CA ASN A 305 7.84 20.60 -14.16
C ASN A 305 8.14 19.10 -14.23
N PHE A 306 8.77 18.50 -13.21
CA PHE A 306 9.05 17.05 -13.22
C PHE A 306 7.78 16.20 -13.37
N TYR A 307 6.69 16.52 -12.68
CA TYR A 307 5.43 15.78 -12.84
C TYR A 307 4.79 16.06 -14.20
N GLN A 308 4.78 17.31 -14.67
CA GLN A 308 4.19 17.67 -15.97
C GLN A 308 4.99 17.13 -17.17
N GLU A 309 6.30 16.98 -17.03
CA GLU A 309 7.22 16.53 -18.07
C GLU A 309 7.41 15.00 -18.07
N THR A 310 7.11 14.34 -16.95
CA THR A 310 7.13 12.87 -16.87
C THR A 310 5.76 12.28 -17.20
N HIS A 311 5.75 11.08 -17.77
CA HIS A 311 4.51 10.35 -18.06
C HIS A 311 3.77 9.93 -16.78
N ILE A 312 4.38 10.06 -15.60
CA ILE A 312 3.86 9.65 -14.29
C ILE A 312 2.62 10.45 -13.90
N ALA A 313 2.53 11.74 -14.27
CA ALA A 313 1.34 12.54 -14.01
C ALA A 313 0.08 12.00 -14.72
N ASN A 314 0.24 11.15 -15.73
CA ASN A 314 -0.90 10.51 -16.37
C ASN A 314 -1.55 9.40 -15.52
N TYR A 315 -0.92 9.01 -14.42
CA TYR A 315 -1.44 8.02 -13.48
C TYR A 315 -2.04 8.66 -12.23
N VAL A 316 -2.17 9.99 -12.21
CA VAL A 316 -2.78 10.73 -11.10
C VAL A 316 -4.12 11.29 -11.57
N ALA A 317 -5.15 11.22 -10.73
CA ALA A 317 -6.43 11.83 -11.07
C ALA A 317 -6.26 13.35 -11.28
N LYS A 318 -6.95 13.91 -12.29
CA LYS A 318 -6.76 15.31 -12.70
C LYS A 318 -6.87 16.31 -11.53
N GLU A 319 -7.85 16.14 -10.67
CA GLU A 319 -8.09 17.05 -9.53
C GLU A 319 -7.02 16.91 -8.45
N ILE A 320 -6.43 15.73 -8.32
CA ILE A 320 -5.32 15.48 -7.41
C ILE A 320 -4.05 16.12 -7.97
N LEU A 321 -3.79 15.96 -9.27
CA LEU A 321 -2.67 16.62 -9.94
C LEU A 321 -2.80 18.16 -9.87
N GLU A 322 -3.99 18.71 -10.07
CA GLU A 322 -4.27 20.15 -9.91
C GLU A 322 -3.98 20.61 -8.48
N LYS A 323 -4.39 19.84 -7.46
CA LYS A 323 -4.06 20.10 -6.05
C LYS A 323 -2.55 20.03 -5.81
N TRP A 324 -1.85 19.06 -6.38
CA TRP A 324 -0.39 18.94 -6.26
C TRP A 324 0.31 20.16 -6.85
N ILE A 325 -0.08 20.57 -8.06
CA ILE A 325 0.44 21.77 -8.72
C ILE A 325 0.14 23.02 -7.88
N ALA A 326 -1.07 23.17 -7.37
CA ALA A 326 -1.44 24.30 -6.50
C ALA A 326 -0.61 24.31 -5.21
N ASN A 327 -0.45 23.16 -4.55
CA ASN A 327 0.33 23.01 -3.32
C ASN A 327 1.82 23.28 -3.54
N SER A 328 2.37 22.90 -4.69
CA SER A 328 3.78 23.16 -5.04
C SER A 328 4.10 24.66 -5.12
N LYS A 329 3.12 25.49 -5.49
CA LYS A 329 3.26 26.95 -5.62
C LYS A 329 3.11 27.68 -4.29
N GLN A 330 2.57 27.01 -3.27
CA GLN A 330 2.47 27.59 -1.94
C GLN A 330 3.76 27.26 -1.17
N PRO A 331 4.36 28.22 -0.46
CA PRO A 331 5.35 27.88 0.55
C PRO A 331 4.59 27.10 1.63
N ARG A 332 4.60 25.77 1.54
CA ARG A 332 4.26 24.93 2.71
C ARG A 332 4.99 25.56 3.89
N THR A 333 4.32 25.62 5.05
CA THR A 333 5.01 25.76 6.34
C THR A 333 5.96 24.56 6.43
N ARG A 334 7.14 24.70 5.82
CA ARG A 334 8.05 23.58 5.62
C ARG A 334 8.36 23.06 7.00
N ARG A 335 8.15 21.76 7.21
CA ARG A 335 8.47 21.14 8.49
C ARG A 335 9.97 21.34 8.79
N PHE A 336 10.78 21.36 7.73
CA PHE A 336 12.22 21.66 7.75
C PHE A 336 12.68 22.39 6.48
N THR A 337 13.81 23.12 6.54
CA THR A 337 14.39 23.72 5.32
C THR A 337 15.00 22.66 4.40
N ALA A 338 15.03 22.93 3.10
CA ALA A 338 15.64 22.03 2.12
C ALA A 338 17.15 21.77 2.37
N SER A 339 17.85 22.72 2.98
CA SER A 339 19.24 22.53 3.41
C SER A 339 19.33 21.61 4.62
N TYR A 340 18.42 21.75 5.59
CA TYR A 340 18.37 20.87 6.76
C TYR A 340 18.14 19.41 6.35
N VAL A 341 17.14 19.16 5.50
CA VAL A 341 16.82 17.81 5.02
C VAL A 341 18.02 17.17 4.33
N ARG A 342 18.64 17.87 3.38
CA ARG A 342 19.84 17.37 2.67
C ARG A 342 21.01 17.10 3.63
N ASN A 343 21.23 17.95 4.61
CA ASN A 343 22.29 17.76 5.61
C ASN A 343 22.03 16.55 6.51
N LEU A 344 20.78 16.36 6.93
CA LEU A 344 20.38 15.21 7.73
C LEU A 344 20.62 13.90 6.96
N MET A 345 20.11 13.81 5.72
CA MET A 345 20.28 12.64 4.86
C MET A 345 21.77 12.30 4.67
N ASN A 346 22.59 13.30 4.35
CA ASN A 346 24.04 13.14 4.19
C ASN A 346 24.73 12.68 5.48
N THR A 347 24.36 13.25 6.62
CA THR A 347 25.01 12.93 7.91
C THR A 347 24.70 11.51 8.34
N VAL A 348 23.43 11.10 8.26
CA VAL A 348 23.01 9.74 8.60
C VAL A 348 23.67 8.74 7.66
N TYR A 349 23.67 9.01 6.36
CA TYR A 349 24.32 8.16 5.36
C TYR A 349 25.80 7.90 5.68
N ARG A 350 26.60 8.97 5.80
CA ARG A 350 28.05 8.86 6.06
C ARG A 350 28.39 8.17 7.37
N LYS A 351 27.56 8.33 8.40
CA LYS A 351 27.79 7.70 9.70
C LYS A 351 27.46 6.21 9.67
N LEU A 352 26.30 5.84 9.13
CA LEU A 352 25.89 4.43 9.08
C LEU A 352 26.66 3.60 8.05
N GLU A 353 27.21 4.21 7.00
CA GLU A 353 28.13 3.53 6.06
C GLU A 353 29.34 2.90 6.78
N LYS A 354 29.69 3.41 7.97
CA LYS A 354 30.79 2.90 8.79
C LYS A 354 30.35 1.85 9.84
N THR A 355 29.10 1.41 9.79
CA THR A 355 28.50 0.46 10.73
C THR A 355 28.03 -0.79 10.01
N ASP A 356 27.66 -1.83 10.77
CA ASP A 356 27.02 -3.05 10.22
C ASP A 356 25.51 -2.87 9.97
N VAL A 357 24.97 -1.65 10.15
CA VAL A 357 23.57 -1.34 9.82
C VAL A 357 23.42 -1.15 8.32
N HIS A 358 22.44 -1.86 7.76
CA HIS A 358 22.13 -1.78 6.35
C HIS A 358 20.83 -1.03 6.08
N TYR A 359 20.73 -0.51 4.85
CA TYR A 359 19.54 0.19 4.37
C TYR A 359 18.60 -0.74 3.60
N ILE A 360 17.31 -0.46 3.74
CA ILE A 360 16.25 -0.93 2.84
C ILE A 360 15.47 0.26 2.30
N ALA A 361 15.04 0.18 1.04
CA ALA A 361 14.25 1.22 0.42
C ALA A 361 12.78 1.08 0.81
N GLY A 362 12.15 2.19 1.15
CA GLY A 362 10.72 2.30 1.40
C GLY A 362 10.29 3.76 1.24
N THR A 363 9.01 4.03 0.96
CA THR A 363 8.61 5.37 0.50
C THR A 363 7.77 6.17 1.49
N ASP A 364 7.10 5.49 2.42
CA ASP A 364 6.01 6.03 3.23
C ASP A 364 4.84 6.54 2.37
N PHE A 365 4.65 5.95 1.17
CA PHE A 365 3.52 6.25 0.30
C PHE A 365 2.20 6.06 1.05
N ASN A 366 1.36 7.10 1.15
CA ASN A 366 0.11 7.09 1.91
C ASN A 366 -1.12 7.45 1.05
N GLY A 367 -1.13 6.96 -0.18
CA GLY A 367 -2.04 7.39 -1.22
C GLY A 367 -1.53 8.65 -1.94
N GLU A 368 -2.38 9.25 -2.75
CA GLU A 368 -2.01 10.38 -3.60
C GLU A 368 -1.95 11.72 -2.86
N ASN A 369 -1.83 11.75 -1.52
CA ASN A 369 -1.86 12.98 -0.73
C ASN A 369 -0.50 13.70 -0.64
N ASP A 370 0.62 12.98 -0.90
CA ASP A 370 1.98 13.49 -0.69
C ASP A 370 2.81 13.68 -1.97
N ASN A 371 2.17 14.00 -3.11
CA ASN A 371 2.82 14.05 -4.44
C ASN A 371 3.65 12.79 -4.73
N MET A 372 3.14 11.63 -4.35
CA MET A 372 3.77 10.34 -4.61
C MET A 372 2.83 9.51 -5.48
N VAL A 373 3.40 8.83 -6.46
CA VAL A 373 2.71 7.82 -7.25
C VAL A 373 3.28 6.47 -6.84
N ALA A 374 2.41 5.50 -6.58
CA ALA A 374 2.81 4.21 -6.05
C ALA A 374 3.85 3.54 -6.98
N GLY A 375 4.90 2.99 -6.37
CA GLY A 375 6.03 2.36 -7.07
C GLY A 375 7.01 3.34 -7.70
N TYR A 376 6.54 4.42 -8.35
CA TYR A 376 7.44 5.43 -8.92
C TYR A 376 8.14 6.27 -7.84
N SER A 377 7.50 6.47 -6.68
CA SER A 377 8.15 7.04 -5.49
C SER A 377 9.33 6.18 -5.00
N LEU A 378 9.31 4.86 -5.22
CA LEU A 378 10.44 4.00 -4.87
C LEU A 378 11.63 4.25 -5.80
N ILE A 379 11.39 4.56 -7.07
CA ILE A 379 12.48 4.94 -7.99
C ILE A 379 13.11 6.26 -7.54
N GLU A 380 12.32 7.21 -7.02
CA GLU A 380 12.84 8.43 -6.39
C GLU A 380 13.66 8.14 -5.13
N GLU A 381 13.23 7.19 -4.29
CA GLU A 381 13.98 6.70 -3.12
C GLU A 381 15.36 6.17 -3.53
N LEU A 382 15.41 5.31 -4.56
CA LEU A 382 16.66 4.74 -5.08
C LEU A 382 17.60 5.82 -5.62
N ARG A 383 17.07 6.79 -6.35
CA ARG A 383 17.85 7.94 -6.85
C ARG A 383 18.32 8.84 -5.71
N ALA A 384 17.59 8.90 -4.58
CA ALA A 384 18.04 9.61 -3.39
C ALA A 384 19.29 8.94 -2.80
N PHE A 385 19.30 7.61 -2.66
CA PHE A 385 20.49 6.87 -2.24
C PHE A 385 21.68 7.11 -3.18
N GLU A 386 21.47 7.05 -4.50
CA GLU A 386 22.50 7.35 -5.50
C GLU A 386 23.06 8.77 -5.33
N SER A 387 22.20 9.76 -5.09
CA SER A 387 22.61 11.16 -4.90
C SER A 387 23.47 11.38 -3.65
N LEU A 388 23.44 10.45 -2.69
CA LEU A 388 24.27 10.44 -1.50
C LEU A 388 25.63 9.77 -1.74
N GLY A 389 25.86 9.19 -2.93
CA GLY A 389 27.11 8.55 -3.32
C GLY A 389 27.09 7.02 -3.23
N MET A 390 25.95 6.40 -2.91
CA MET A 390 25.81 4.94 -2.94
C MET A 390 25.90 4.45 -4.39
N ASN A 391 26.75 3.44 -4.65
CA ASN A 391 26.83 2.86 -5.98
C ASN A 391 25.52 2.12 -6.34
N ARG A 392 25.19 2.06 -7.63
CA ARG A 392 23.90 1.54 -8.09
C ARG A 392 23.62 0.09 -7.72
N PHE A 393 24.66 -0.76 -7.63
CA PHE A 393 24.46 -2.14 -7.19
C PHE A 393 23.98 -2.19 -5.73
N GLU A 394 24.63 -1.45 -4.83
CA GLU A 394 24.20 -1.34 -3.43
C GLU A 394 22.83 -0.65 -3.30
N VAL A 395 22.55 0.36 -4.14
CA VAL A 395 21.21 0.97 -4.22
C VAL A 395 20.16 -0.08 -4.56
N LEU A 396 20.36 -0.87 -5.61
CA LEU A 396 19.40 -1.90 -6.03
C LEU A 396 19.22 -2.99 -4.97
N LYS A 397 20.26 -3.32 -4.20
CA LYS A 397 20.14 -4.26 -3.08
C LYS A 397 19.13 -3.79 -2.04
N THR A 398 19.06 -2.48 -1.76
CA THR A 398 18.10 -1.90 -0.80
C THR A 398 16.63 -2.19 -1.15
N ALA A 399 16.31 -2.36 -2.43
CA ALA A 399 14.96 -2.70 -2.92
C ALA A 399 14.84 -4.13 -3.47
N THR A 400 15.82 -5.00 -3.21
CA THR A 400 15.80 -6.41 -3.65
C THR A 400 16.23 -7.33 -2.51
N ILE A 401 17.48 -7.79 -2.48
CA ILE A 401 17.97 -8.78 -1.53
C ILE A 401 18.05 -8.26 -0.09
N ASN A 402 18.45 -6.99 0.13
CA ASN A 402 18.45 -6.43 1.48
C ASN A 402 17.04 -6.31 2.03
N ALA A 403 16.08 -5.86 1.20
CA ALA A 403 14.67 -5.84 1.57
C ALA A 403 14.17 -7.25 1.91
N ALA A 404 14.50 -8.26 1.10
CA ALA A 404 14.14 -9.64 1.38
C ALA A 404 14.75 -10.15 2.71
N HIS A 405 16.00 -9.79 3.04
CA HIS A 405 16.62 -10.11 4.33
C HIS A 405 15.92 -9.39 5.50
N ALA A 406 15.65 -8.10 5.37
CA ALA A 406 14.95 -7.32 6.38
C ALA A 406 13.53 -7.82 6.63
N LEU A 407 12.88 -8.38 5.62
CA LEU A 407 11.56 -9.01 5.75
C LEU A 407 11.64 -10.45 6.31
N GLY A 408 12.83 -11.03 6.48
CA GLY A 408 12.98 -12.43 6.87
C GLY A 408 12.56 -13.42 5.77
N LYS A 409 12.66 -13.01 4.50
CA LYS A 409 12.15 -13.70 3.31
C LYS A 409 13.19 -13.88 2.20
N ALA A 410 14.48 -13.72 2.52
CA ALA A 410 15.57 -13.87 1.55
C ALA A 410 15.67 -15.26 0.92
N THR A 411 15.08 -16.30 1.52
CA THR A 411 14.96 -17.64 0.91
C THR A 411 13.82 -17.73 -0.11
N GLU A 412 12.87 -16.80 -0.09
CA GLU A 412 11.69 -16.80 -0.94
C GLU A 412 11.87 -15.90 -2.18
N PHE A 413 12.52 -14.74 -2.06
CA PHE A 413 12.71 -13.78 -3.16
C PHE A 413 13.92 -12.86 -2.93
N GLY A 414 14.12 -11.89 -3.83
CA GLY A 414 15.13 -10.82 -3.72
C GLY A 414 16.36 -11.02 -4.61
N THR A 415 16.52 -12.19 -5.21
CA THR A 415 17.56 -12.55 -6.18
C THR A 415 16.99 -13.48 -7.24
N ILE A 416 17.69 -13.62 -8.37
CA ILE A 416 17.42 -14.67 -9.36
C ILE A 416 18.24 -15.90 -8.96
N GLU A 417 17.62 -16.83 -8.24
CA GLU A 417 18.22 -18.09 -7.82
C GLU A 417 17.19 -19.22 -7.94
N ILE A 418 17.66 -20.44 -8.21
CA ILE A 418 16.79 -21.63 -8.29
C ILE A 418 16.06 -21.82 -6.95
N GLY A 419 14.76 -22.14 -7.03
CA GLY A 419 13.88 -22.35 -5.88
C GLY A 419 13.21 -21.08 -5.35
N LYS A 420 13.65 -19.89 -5.78
CA LYS A 420 13.00 -18.63 -5.39
C LYS A 420 11.81 -18.31 -6.29
N ARG A 421 10.90 -17.49 -5.75
CA ARG A 421 9.75 -16.94 -6.47
C ARG A 421 10.23 -16.09 -7.65
N ALA A 422 9.64 -16.34 -8.82
CA ALA A 422 9.90 -15.61 -10.04
C ALA A 422 9.10 -14.31 -10.10
N ASP A 423 9.37 -13.42 -9.16
CA ASP A 423 8.99 -12.01 -9.29
C ASP A 423 10.12 -11.30 -10.01
N LEU A 424 9.92 -10.98 -11.29
CA LEU A 424 11.00 -10.55 -12.19
C LEU A 424 10.59 -9.30 -12.96
N ILE A 425 11.56 -8.50 -13.36
CA ILE A 425 11.38 -7.39 -14.29
C ILE A 425 12.38 -7.49 -15.44
N LEU A 426 11.93 -7.17 -16.64
CA LEU A 426 12.73 -7.14 -17.86
C LEU A 426 12.79 -5.71 -18.40
N LEU A 427 13.99 -5.14 -18.39
CA LEU A 427 14.30 -3.75 -18.75
C LEU A 427 15.08 -3.68 -20.06
N ASP A 428 14.75 -2.68 -20.89
CA ASP A 428 15.45 -2.47 -22.16
C ASP A 428 16.89 -1.95 -21.94
N ARG A 429 17.15 -1.23 -20.84
CA ARG A 429 18.45 -0.66 -20.47
C ARG A 429 18.94 -1.22 -19.13
N ASN A 430 20.27 -1.26 -18.98
CA ASN A 430 20.92 -1.75 -17.77
C ASN A 430 20.68 -0.79 -16.57
N PRO A 431 19.97 -1.23 -15.51
CA PRO A 431 19.75 -0.39 -14.32
C PRO A 431 21.04 -0.16 -13.50
N LEU A 432 22.11 -0.92 -13.72
CA LEU A 432 23.42 -0.64 -13.11
C LEU A 432 24.15 0.54 -13.78
N ASP A 433 23.72 0.94 -14.97
CA ASP A 433 24.26 2.12 -15.68
C ASP A 433 23.42 3.37 -15.43
N ASP A 434 22.08 3.23 -15.37
CA ASP A 434 21.15 4.35 -15.21
C ASP A 434 19.83 3.90 -14.55
N LEU A 435 19.55 4.40 -13.34
CA LEU A 435 18.29 4.13 -12.62
C LEU A 435 17.07 4.75 -13.31
N MET A 436 17.24 5.63 -14.29
CA MET A 436 16.12 6.12 -15.09
C MET A 436 15.52 5.04 -16.00
N SER A 437 16.17 3.89 -16.18
CA SER A 437 15.60 2.75 -16.92
C SER A 437 14.29 2.24 -16.31
N PHE A 438 14.06 2.45 -15.01
CA PHE A 438 12.79 2.12 -14.37
C PHE A 438 11.64 3.05 -14.76
N TYR A 439 11.87 4.12 -15.51
CA TYR A 439 10.78 4.92 -16.09
C TYR A 439 10.40 4.45 -17.51
N ASP A 440 11.19 3.56 -18.10
CA ASP A 440 10.90 3.03 -19.43
C ASP A 440 9.81 1.94 -19.34
N ASP A 441 9.07 1.78 -20.43
CA ASP A 441 8.14 0.66 -20.59
C ASP A 441 8.89 -0.68 -20.48
N LYS A 442 8.40 -1.57 -19.61
CA LYS A 442 9.07 -2.83 -19.21
C LYS A 442 8.10 -4.01 -19.16
N ALA A 443 8.62 -5.23 -19.01
CA ALA A 443 7.80 -6.40 -18.68
C ALA A 443 7.99 -6.83 -17.23
N VAL A 444 6.96 -7.42 -16.64
CA VAL A 444 6.96 -7.86 -15.23
C VAL A 444 6.39 -9.27 -15.12
N MET A 445 7.08 -10.13 -14.39
CA MET A 445 6.55 -11.40 -13.90
C MET A 445 6.12 -11.23 -12.44
N LEU A 446 4.90 -11.65 -12.13
CA LEU A 446 4.37 -11.64 -10.76
C LEU A 446 3.61 -12.93 -10.49
N ARG A 447 4.11 -13.73 -9.54
CA ARG A 447 3.52 -15.04 -9.18
C ARG A 447 3.25 -15.94 -10.41
N GLY A 448 4.19 -15.97 -11.36
CA GLY A 448 4.06 -16.76 -12.59
C GLY A 448 3.15 -16.18 -13.68
N ASN A 449 2.53 -15.02 -13.45
CA ASN A 449 1.84 -14.28 -14.52
C ASN A 449 2.87 -13.40 -15.23
N TRP A 450 3.06 -13.60 -16.53
CA TRP A 450 3.89 -12.74 -17.36
C TRP A 450 3.05 -11.59 -17.94
N PHE A 451 3.47 -10.37 -17.66
CA PHE A 451 2.93 -9.17 -18.28
C PHE A 451 4.01 -8.57 -19.17
N ASP A 452 3.89 -8.80 -20.47
CA ASP A 452 4.76 -8.14 -21.43
C ASP A 452 4.54 -6.61 -21.44
N LYS A 453 5.49 -5.93 -22.09
CA LYS A 453 5.55 -4.48 -22.21
C LYS A 453 4.25 -3.87 -22.77
N GLU A 454 3.71 -4.46 -23.84
CA GLU A 454 2.51 -3.95 -24.50
C GLU A 454 1.26 -4.17 -23.65
N ARG A 455 1.17 -5.30 -22.96
CA ARG A 455 0.08 -5.61 -22.04
C ARG A 455 0.07 -4.66 -20.85
N LEU A 456 1.22 -4.41 -20.20
CA LEU A 456 1.31 -3.45 -19.10
C LEU A 456 0.98 -2.04 -19.56
N LYS A 457 1.53 -1.61 -20.69
CA LYS A 457 1.23 -0.31 -21.28
C LYS A 457 -0.26 -0.17 -21.57
N SER A 458 -0.90 -1.18 -22.16
CA SER A 458 -2.34 -1.18 -22.44
C SER A 458 -3.19 -1.05 -21.16
N ILE A 459 -2.80 -1.72 -20.07
CA ILE A 459 -3.47 -1.60 -18.77
C ILE A 459 -3.34 -0.16 -18.25
N MET A 460 -2.14 0.40 -18.27
CA MET A 460 -1.88 1.74 -17.77
C MET A 460 -2.50 2.84 -18.66
N ASP A 461 -2.65 2.61 -19.96
CA ASP A 461 -3.40 3.49 -20.87
C ASP A 461 -4.89 3.51 -20.52
N LYS A 462 -5.48 2.37 -20.09
CA LYS A 462 -6.86 2.34 -19.58
C LYS A 462 -7.00 3.14 -18.28
N VAL A 463 -6.06 2.99 -17.35
CA VAL A 463 -6.01 3.78 -16.11
C VAL A 463 -5.97 5.28 -16.43
N ARG A 464 -5.05 5.68 -17.31
CA ARG A 464 -4.94 7.07 -17.79
C ARG A 464 -6.26 7.58 -18.34
N ASN A 465 -6.92 6.80 -19.20
CA ASN A 465 -8.21 7.19 -19.79
C ASN A 465 -9.30 7.37 -18.72
N ILE A 466 -9.35 6.52 -17.70
CA ILE A 466 -10.30 6.66 -16.57
C ILE A 466 -10.03 7.98 -15.83
N TYR A 467 -8.77 8.28 -15.52
CA TYR A 467 -8.39 9.49 -14.77
C TYR A 467 -8.52 10.79 -15.56
N GLN A 468 -8.41 10.72 -16.89
CA GLN A 468 -8.62 11.85 -17.79
C GLN A 468 -10.06 11.99 -18.29
N SER A 469 -10.96 11.06 -17.93
CA SER A 469 -12.35 11.08 -18.38
C SER A 469 -13.12 12.30 -17.85
N ASP A 470 -13.94 12.89 -18.72
CA ASP A 470 -14.88 13.95 -18.34
C ASP A 470 -16.19 13.33 -17.80
N LEU A 471 -16.34 13.34 -16.48
CA LEU A 471 -17.52 12.81 -15.79
C LEU A 471 -18.73 13.75 -15.84
N THR A 472 -18.68 14.88 -16.57
CA THR A 472 -19.80 15.84 -16.63
C THR A 472 -21.10 15.19 -17.07
N ASN A 473 -21.04 14.25 -18.02
CA ASN A 473 -22.22 13.52 -18.48
C ASN A 473 -22.81 12.61 -17.41
N ASP A 474 -21.97 11.90 -16.64
CA ASP A 474 -22.42 11.00 -15.58
C ASP A 474 -23.01 11.79 -14.40
N LEU A 475 -22.32 12.87 -14.00
CA LEU A 475 -22.76 13.76 -12.94
C LEU A 475 -24.01 14.56 -13.30
N SER A 476 -24.36 14.67 -14.59
CA SER A 476 -25.62 15.27 -15.04
C SER A 476 -26.84 14.33 -14.91
N LYS A 477 -26.62 13.05 -14.59
CA LYS A 477 -27.66 12.01 -14.47
C LYS A 477 -27.55 11.28 -13.11
N PRO A 478 -27.85 11.98 -12.00
CA PRO A 478 -27.57 11.51 -10.64
C PRO A 478 -28.23 10.16 -10.33
N GLU A 479 -29.46 9.92 -10.79
CA GLU A 479 -30.17 8.66 -10.56
C GLU A 479 -29.43 7.47 -11.16
N LYS A 480 -28.95 7.61 -12.40
CA LYS A 480 -28.22 6.54 -13.11
C LYS A 480 -26.86 6.27 -12.48
N LEU A 481 -26.15 7.34 -12.10
CA LEU A 481 -24.85 7.20 -11.46
C LEU A 481 -24.98 6.48 -10.12
N VAL A 482 -25.92 6.92 -9.29
CA VAL A 482 -26.16 6.32 -7.97
C VAL A 482 -26.63 4.87 -8.10
N GLU A 483 -27.53 4.56 -9.02
CA GLU A 483 -27.95 3.18 -9.31
C GLU A 483 -26.74 2.31 -9.70
N SER A 484 -25.86 2.81 -10.59
CA SER A 484 -24.66 2.10 -11.00
C SER A 484 -23.70 1.84 -9.83
N ILE A 485 -23.49 2.83 -8.96
CA ILE A 485 -22.61 2.71 -7.78
C ILE A 485 -23.18 1.67 -6.81
N VAL A 486 -24.48 1.75 -6.50
CA VAL A 486 -25.13 0.80 -5.58
C VAL A 486 -25.06 -0.62 -6.14
N ASN A 487 -25.30 -0.80 -7.44
CA ASN A 487 -25.21 -2.11 -8.07
C ASN A 487 -23.77 -2.65 -8.14
N HIS A 488 -22.77 -1.77 -8.34
CA HIS A 488 -21.35 -2.15 -8.32
C HIS A 488 -20.97 -2.76 -6.97
N TYR A 489 -21.18 -2.00 -5.89
CA TYR A 489 -20.87 -2.46 -4.53
C TYR A 489 -21.85 -3.50 -3.99
N ARG A 490 -22.81 -3.97 -4.80
CA ARG A 490 -23.62 -5.15 -4.47
C ARG A 490 -22.99 -6.47 -4.89
N GLN A 491 -21.86 -6.46 -5.59
CA GLN A 491 -21.19 -7.69 -6.02
C GLN A 491 -20.26 -8.19 -4.91
N ASP A 492 -20.32 -9.50 -4.57
CA ASP A 492 -19.52 -10.06 -3.49
C ASP A 492 -18.01 -9.93 -3.75
N ASP A 493 -17.57 -10.12 -4.98
CA ASP A 493 -16.17 -9.93 -5.38
C ASP A 493 -15.70 -8.48 -5.18
N VAL A 494 -16.58 -7.49 -5.36
CA VAL A 494 -16.25 -6.09 -5.12
C VAL A 494 -16.10 -5.84 -3.62
N ILE A 495 -17.11 -6.20 -2.83
CA ILE A 495 -17.08 -5.96 -1.37
C ILE A 495 -15.91 -6.69 -0.71
N ARG A 496 -15.59 -7.90 -1.18
CA ARG A 496 -14.49 -8.71 -0.64
C ARG A 496 -13.13 -8.01 -0.73
N PHE A 497 -12.92 -7.15 -1.73
CA PHE A 497 -11.65 -6.47 -1.96
C PHE A 497 -11.70 -4.96 -1.71
N ALA A 498 -12.90 -4.40 -1.50
CA ALA A 498 -13.11 -2.98 -1.31
C ALA A 498 -12.49 -2.46 -0.01
N LYS A 499 -11.93 -1.26 -0.06
CA LYS A 499 -11.46 -0.56 1.14
C LYS A 499 -12.68 -0.12 1.97
N PRO A 500 -12.74 -0.43 3.29
CA PRO A 500 -13.84 0.02 4.15
C PRO A 500 -14.10 1.52 4.07
N ILE A 501 -13.05 2.34 4.01
CA ILE A 501 -13.17 3.80 3.93
C ILE A 501 -13.89 4.27 2.67
N ALA A 502 -13.70 3.61 1.52
CA ALA A 502 -14.39 3.94 0.28
C ALA A 502 -15.88 3.60 0.39
N LEU A 503 -16.22 2.43 0.92
CA LEU A 503 -17.61 2.02 1.15
C LEU A 503 -18.32 2.91 2.19
N GLN A 504 -17.63 3.31 3.25
CA GLN A 504 -18.15 4.28 4.22
C GLN A 504 -18.40 5.64 3.57
N LEU A 505 -17.51 6.11 2.68
CA LEU A 505 -17.72 7.35 1.93
C LEU A 505 -18.99 7.26 1.06
N VAL A 506 -19.16 6.16 0.33
CA VAL A 506 -20.38 5.92 -0.46
C VAL A 506 -21.61 5.92 0.43
N ALA A 507 -21.61 5.18 1.53
CA ALA A 507 -22.75 5.11 2.45
C ALA A 507 -23.11 6.47 3.06
N ARG A 508 -22.11 7.26 3.48
CA ARG A 508 -22.33 8.63 3.99
C ARG A 508 -22.96 9.52 2.93
N ASN A 509 -22.50 9.45 1.68
CA ASN A 509 -23.07 10.24 0.58
C ASN A 509 -24.49 9.78 0.22
N LEU A 510 -24.77 8.47 0.18
CA LEU A 510 -26.12 7.93 -0.02
C LEU A 510 -27.09 8.43 1.06
N ASN A 511 -26.71 8.32 2.33
CA ASN A 511 -27.51 8.82 3.45
C ASN A 511 -27.79 10.33 3.34
N ARG A 512 -26.76 11.09 2.93
CA ARG A 512 -26.86 12.55 2.75
C ARG A 512 -27.87 12.96 1.66
N ILE A 513 -27.98 12.18 0.58
CA ILE A 513 -28.93 12.46 -0.51
C ILE A 513 -30.32 11.83 -0.30
N GLY A 514 -30.58 11.30 0.89
CA GLY A 514 -31.88 10.74 1.27
C GLY A 514 -32.00 9.21 1.11
N LEU A 515 -31.02 8.53 0.51
CA LEU A 515 -31.04 7.08 0.25
C LEU A 515 -30.54 6.27 1.46
N LYS A 516 -31.30 6.34 2.56
CA LYS A 516 -30.88 5.76 3.85
C LYS A 516 -30.88 4.24 3.86
N LYS A 517 -31.86 3.62 3.19
CA LYS A 517 -31.98 2.15 3.11
C LYS A 517 -30.83 1.55 2.31
N GLU A 518 -30.45 2.19 1.22
CA GLU A 518 -29.31 1.78 0.40
C GLU A 518 -28.00 1.95 1.18
N ALA A 519 -27.84 3.07 1.89
CA ALA A 519 -26.68 3.30 2.75
C ALA A 519 -26.55 2.26 3.87
N GLU A 520 -27.67 1.94 4.56
CA GLU A 520 -27.70 0.93 5.62
C GLU A 520 -27.42 -0.48 5.07
N SER A 521 -28.02 -0.83 3.93
CA SER A 521 -27.77 -2.12 3.27
C SER A 521 -26.30 -2.28 2.87
N LEU A 522 -25.70 -1.23 2.33
CA LEU A 522 -24.28 -1.23 1.95
C LEU A 522 -23.37 -1.45 3.16
N MET A 523 -23.60 -0.71 4.25
CA MET A 523 -22.81 -0.83 5.47
C MET A 523 -23.00 -2.17 6.18
N SER A 524 -24.22 -2.70 6.20
CA SER A 524 -24.50 -4.01 6.77
C SER A 524 -23.72 -5.10 6.04
N ARG A 525 -23.68 -5.03 4.70
CA ARG A 525 -22.87 -5.95 3.89
C ARG A 525 -21.37 -5.78 4.09
N LEU A 526 -20.87 -4.54 4.18
CA LEU A 526 -19.46 -4.32 4.52
C LEU A 526 -19.08 -5.07 5.80
N LEU A 527 -19.93 -5.00 6.84
CA LEU A 527 -19.69 -5.64 8.13
C LEU A 527 -19.78 -7.17 8.11
N GLU A 528 -20.41 -7.79 7.11
CA GLU A 528 -20.36 -9.25 6.90
C GLU A 528 -18.94 -9.73 6.58
N PHE A 529 -18.14 -8.88 5.93
CA PHE A 529 -16.78 -9.22 5.52
C PHE A 529 -15.72 -8.52 6.39
N HIS A 530 -15.99 -7.28 6.83
CA HIS A 530 -15.01 -6.36 7.42
C HIS A 530 -15.61 -5.69 8.66
N GLN A 531 -15.45 -6.31 9.84
CA GLN A 531 -15.92 -5.71 11.09
C GLN A 531 -14.92 -4.69 11.61
N SER A 532 -15.35 -3.43 11.72
CA SER A 532 -14.54 -2.35 12.27
C SER A 532 -15.42 -1.34 13.02
N TYR A 533 -14.88 -0.77 14.10
CA TYR A 533 -15.67 0.13 14.96
C TYR A 533 -16.15 1.38 14.21
N ASP A 534 -15.35 1.91 13.29
CA ASP A 534 -15.69 3.07 12.46
C ASP A 534 -16.79 2.74 11.45
N SER A 535 -16.83 1.52 10.92
CA SER A 535 -17.93 1.05 10.07
C SER A 535 -19.23 0.91 10.88
N TYR A 536 -19.14 0.43 12.13
CA TYR A 536 -20.29 0.42 13.05
C TYR A 536 -20.75 1.83 13.43
N ASP A 537 -19.83 2.78 13.66
CA ASP A 537 -20.16 4.20 13.92
C ASP A 537 -20.91 4.82 12.74
N VAL A 538 -20.49 4.53 11.50
CA VAL A 538 -21.16 5.00 10.29
C VAL A 538 -22.54 4.37 10.15
N LEU A 539 -22.65 3.05 10.38
CA LEU A 539 -23.94 2.36 10.35
C LEU A 539 -24.91 2.93 11.39
N ALA A 540 -24.43 3.16 12.63
CA ALA A 540 -25.24 3.76 13.70
C ALA A 540 -25.74 5.16 13.33
N GLN A 541 -24.90 5.99 12.70
CA GLN A 541 -25.29 7.32 12.20
C GLN A 541 -26.41 7.23 11.16
N ILE A 542 -26.31 6.29 10.23
CA ILE A 542 -27.31 6.07 9.18
C ILE A 542 -28.63 5.59 9.78
N GLN A 543 -28.57 4.62 10.70
CA GLN A 543 -29.74 4.08 11.41
C GLN A 543 -30.47 5.16 12.23
N LEU A 544 -29.73 6.02 12.96
CA LEU A 544 -30.32 7.17 13.63
C LEU A 544 -30.98 8.14 12.65
N ALA A 545 -30.31 8.44 11.53
CA ALA A 545 -30.88 9.32 10.50
C ALA A 545 -32.16 8.72 9.88
N ALA A 546 -32.29 7.40 9.85
CA ALA A 546 -33.48 6.67 9.43
C ALA A 546 -34.57 6.56 10.51
N GLY A 547 -34.29 6.99 11.75
CA GLY A 547 -35.20 6.87 12.89
C GLY A 547 -35.15 5.51 13.59
N ASP A 548 -34.26 4.60 13.18
CA ASP A 548 -34.07 3.28 13.80
C ASP A 548 -33.12 3.37 15.01
N THR A 549 -33.66 3.87 16.11
CA THR A 549 -32.89 4.05 17.34
C THR A 549 -32.47 2.70 17.95
N ILE A 550 -33.23 1.62 17.73
CA ILE A 550 -32.95 0.31 18.33
C ILE A 550 -31.71 -0.29 17.70
N ASN A 551 -31.64 -0.35 16.38
CA ASN A 551 -30.46 -0.90 15.71
C ASN A 551 -29.26 0.04 15.80
N ALA A 552 -29.47 1.36 15.82
CA ALA A 552 -28.39 2.31 16.09
C ALA A 552 -27.69 2.05 17.43
N LYS A 553 -28.45 1.79 18.51
CA LYS A 553 -27.86 1.46 19.82
C LYS A 553 -27.02 0.18 19.75
N LYS A 554 -27.52 -0.87 19.09
CA LYS A 554 -26.77 -2.12 18.90
C LYS A 554 -25.46 -1.89 18.13
N SER A 555 -25.51 -1.11 17.06
CA SER A 555 -24.32 -0.75 16.27
C SER A 555 -23.31 0.03 17.11
N MET A 556 -23.76 0.97 17.95
CA MET A 556 -22.89 1.70 18.89
C MET A 556 -22.26 0.77 19.94
N GLU A 557 -23.02 -0.17 20.49
CA GLU A 557 -22.51 -1.17 21.44
C GLU A 557 -21.42 -2.04 20.79
N GLN A 558 -21.62 -2.49 19.55
CA GLN A 558 -20.60 -3.22 18.79
C GLN A 558 -19.35 -2.36 18.54
N SER A 559 -19.53 -1.09 18.16
CA SER A 559 -18.41 -0.14 18.02
C SER A 559 -17.61 0.00 19.31
N ILE A 560 -18.28 0.19 20.46
CA ILE A 560 -17.64 0.31 21.77
C ILE A 560 -16.96 -1.01 22.18
N GLN A 561 -17.53 -2.16 21.84
CA GLN A 561 -16.90 -3.46 22.12
C GLN A 561 -15.58 -3.61 21.35
N LEU A 562 -15.53 -3.18 20.10
CA LEU A 562 -14.32 -3.20 19.27
C LEU A 562 -13.32 -2.10 19.65
N TYR A 563 -13.81 -0.94 20.06
CA TYR A 563 -13.01 0.21 20.48
C TYR A 563 -13.66 0.95 21.66
N PRO A 564 -13.36 0.54 22.91
CA PRO A 564 -14.00 1.09 24.11
C PRO A 564 -13.78 2.58 24.35
N ARG A 565 -12.83 3.20 23.63
CA ARG A 565 -12.51 4.63 23.69
C ARG A 565 -13.10 5.42 22.50
N GLY A 566 -14.09 4.85 21.80
CA GLY A 566 -14.79 5.49 20.70
C GLY A 566 -15.60 6.69 21.17
N ASP A 567 -15.05 7.88 21.01
CA ASP A 567 -15.65 9.14 21.46
C ASP A 567 -17.04 9.40 20.87
N TYR A 568 -17.32 8.95 19.63
CA TYR A 568 -18.64 9.14 19.01
C TYR A 568 -19.70 8.24 19.63
N SER A 569 -19.55 6.92 19.51
CA SER A 569 -20.56 5.95 19.96
C SER A 569 -20.78 6.00 21.47
N ALA A 570 -19.72 6.16 22.27
CA ALA A 570 -19.87 6.29 23.72
C ALA A 570 -20.70 7.52 24.11
N LYS A 571 -20.32 8.71 23.63
CA LYS A 571 -21.05 9.97 23.92
C LYS A 571 -22.47 9.93 23.38
N LYS A 572 -22.67 9.33 22.20
CA LYS A 572 -23.99 9.30 21.57
C LYS A 572 -24.94 8.32 22.27
N LEU A 573 -24.44 7.16 22.68
CA LEU A 573 -25.21 6.17 23.42
C LEU A 573 -25.69 6.73 24.78
N GLU A 574 -24.83 7.47 25.49
CA GLU A 574 -25.20 8.20 26.70
C GLU A 574 -26.35 9.19 26.46
N SER A 575 -26.36 9.90 25.33
CA SER A 575 -27.42 10.87 25.00
C SER A 575 -28.76 10.25 24.58
N LEU A 576 -28.78 8.95 24.27
CA LEU A 576 -29.97 8.23 23.77
C LEU A 576 -30.62 7.36 24.86
N ASN A 577 -29.96 7.20 26.00
CA ASN A 577 -30.47 6.55 27.21
C ASN A 577 -31.01 7.61 28.17
#